data_AF-A0A367ZDZ7-F1
#
_entry.id   AF-A0A367ZDZ7-F1
#
_cell.length_a   1.000
_cell.length_b   1.000
_cell.length_c   1.000
_cell.angle_alpha   90.00
_cell.angle_beta   90.00
_cell.angle_gamma   90.00
#
_symmetry.space_group_name_H-M   'P 1'
#
loop_
_entity.id
_entity.type
_entity.pdbx_description
1 polymer ?
#
loop_
_entity_poly.entity_id
_entity_poly.type
_entity_poly.pdbx_seq_one_letter_code
_entity_poly.pdbx_strand_id
1 'polypeptide(L)'
;MRIIALAEENGAELIIIGQALGIDQQPTLQSRRSLNLARAIRARTNIPVVLVDEFGTTQTALTIRKKMGVKIKKITHNLDALAAVVLLQSYIENILSLNHE
;
A
#
# COMPACT_ATOMS: atom_id res chain seq x y z
N MET A 1 13.26 -7.44 13.19
CA MET A 1 13.01 -7.28 11.74
C MET A 1 12.89 -5.78 11.46
N ARG A 2 13.55 -5.21 10.44
CA ARG A 2 13.67 -3.74 10.29
C ARG A 2 12.33 -3.01 10.12
N ILE A 3 11.37 -3.59 9.40
CA ILE A 3 10.04 -2.98 9.19
C ILE A 3 9.29 -2.82 10.52
N ILE A 4 9.29 -3.85 11.38
CA ILE A 4 8.63 -3.79 12.70
C ILE A 4 9.28 -2.72 13.58
N ALA A 5 10.62 -2.70 13.64
CA ALA A 5 11.33 -1.71 14.45
C ALA A 5 11.01 -0.28 14.01
N LEU A 6 10.96 -0.02 12.70
CA LEU A 6 10.57 1.29 12.18
C LEU A 6 9.09 1.62 12.47
N ALA A 7 8.19 0.65 12.37
CA ALA A 7 6.78 0.85 12.67
C ALA A 7 6.58 1.21 14.16
N GLU A 8 7.25 0.50 15.06
CA GLU A 8 7.21 0.76 16.51
C GLU A 8 7.84 2.12 16.85
N GLU A 9 9.02 2.43 16.30
CA GLU A 9 9.72 3.71 16.51
C GLU A 9 8.87 4.91 16.07
N ASN A 10 8.10 4.76 15.00
CA ASN A 10 7.25 5.82 14.47
C ASN A 10 5.81 5.78 15.03
N GLY A 11 5.50 4.87 15.95
CA GLY A 11 4.15 4.72 16.52
C GLY A 11 3.08 4.35 15.48
N ALA A 12 3.44 3.58 14.46
CA ALA A 12 2.51 3.17 13.41
C ALA A 12 1.48 2.17 13.95
N GLU A 13 0.20 2.50 13.79
CA GLU A 13 -0.93 1.67 14.25
C GLU A 13 -1.40 0.65 13.20
N LEU A 14 -0.90 0.73 11.97
CA LEU A 14 -1.26 -0.15 10.87
C LEU A 14 -0.10 -0.25 9.86
N ILE A 15 0.20 -1.45 9.40
CA ILE A 15 1.14 -1.71 8.30
C ILE A 15 0.37 -2.15 7.07
N ILE A 16 0.62 -1.49 5.94
CA ILE A 16 0.01 -1.81 4.65
C ILE A 16 1.08 -2.41 3.73
N ILE A 17 0.75 -3.50 3.05
CA ILE A 17 1.64 -4.16 2.09
C ILE A 17 0.92 -4.29 0.76
N GLY A 18 1.53 -3.75 -0.31
CA GLY A 18 1.03 -3.89 -1.67
C GLY A 18 1.12 -5.34 -2.15
N GLN A 19 0.04 -5.82 -2.75
CA GLN A 19 -0.01 -7.11 -3.41
C GLN A 19 -0.32 -6.88 -4.89
N ALA A 20 0.68 -7.08 -5.75
CA ALA A 20 0.47 -7.14 -7.20
C ALA A 20 -0.25 -8.45 -7.55
N LEU A 21 -1.59 -8.43 -7.52
CA LEU A 21 -2.38 -9.50 -8.11
C LEU A 21 -2.26 -9.40 -9.65
N GLY A 22 -2.15 -10.56 -10.31
CA GLY A 22 -2.15 -10.59 -11.77
C GLY A 22 -3.50 -10.16 -12.34
N ILE A 23 -3.55 -9.91 -13.66
CA ILE A 23 -4.76 -9.52 -14.43
C ILE A 23 -5.99 -10.40 -14.14
N ASP A 24 -5.79 -11.66 -13.74
CA ASP A 24 -6.86 -12.61 -13.44
C ASP A 24 -7.04 -12.90 -11.94
N GLN A 25 -6.55 -12.03 -11.03
CA GLN A 25 -6.45 -12.30 -9.58
C GLN A 25 -5.63 -13.55 -9.22
N GLN A 26 -4.92 -14.13 -10.21
CA GLN A 26 -4.11 -15.32 -10.03
C GLN A 26 -2.84 -14.97 -9.23
N PRO A 27 -2.48 -15.77 -8.22
CA PRO A 27 -1.32 -15.50 -7.38
C PRO A 27 -0.01 -15.65 -8.17
N THR A 28 0.60 -14.52 -8.52
CA THR A 28 1.94 -14.45 -9.11
C THR A 28 3.04 -14.77 -8.07
N LEU A 29 4.26 -15.07 -8.49
CA LEU A 29 5.40 -15.26 -7.58
C LEU A 29 5.60 -14.05 -6.65
N GLN A 30 5.32 -12.84 -7.15
CA GLN A 30 5.41 -11.60 -6.37
C GLN A 30 4.29 -11.48 -5.34
N SER A 31 3.05 -11.87 -5.69
CA SER A 31 1.93 -11.90 -4.73
C SER A 31 2.20 -12.80 -3.52
N ARG A 32 2.92 -13.93 -3.74
CA ARG A 32 3.34 -14.84 -2.65
C ARG A 32 4.37 -14.21 -1.74
N ARG A 33 5.26 -13.36 -2.26
CA ARG A 33 6.26 -12.64 -1.45
C ARG A 33 5.58 -11.64 -0.51
N SER A 34 4.64 -10.84 -1.01
CA SER A 34 3.86 -9.91 -0.18
C SER A 34 3.08 -10.65 0.93
N LEU A 35 2.45 -11.78 0.58
CA LEU A 35 1.74 -12.62 1.55
C LEU A 35 2.68 -13.21 2.63
N ASN A 36 3.83 -13.75 2.22
CA ASN A 36 4.80 -14.30 3.16
C ASN A 36 5.40 -13.23 4.05
N LEU A 37 5.67 -12.03 3.51
CA LEU A 37 6.11 -10.89 4.30
C LEU A 37 5.04 -10.53 5.33
N ALA A 38 3.78 -10.35 4.92
CA ALA A 38 2.68 -10.04 5.82
C ALA A 38 2.55 -11.07 6.96
N ARG A 39 2.66 -12.37 6.64
CA ARG A 39 2.67 -13.45 7.64
C ARG A 39 3.85 -13.33 8.61
N ALA A 40 5.05 -13.06 8.11
CA ALA A 40 6.23 -12.89 8.95
C ALA A 40 6.15 -11.66 9.87
N ILE A 41 5.52 -10.58 9.40
CA ILE A 41 5.25 -9.39 10.22
C ILE A 41 4.24 -9.75 11.32
N ARG A 42 3.05 -10.24 10.94
CA ARG A 42 1.96 -10.59 11.87
C ARG A 42 2.38 -11.58 12.96
N ALA A 43 3.29 -12.51 12.66
CA ALA A 43 3.79 -13.46 13.64
C ALA A 43 4.72 -12.84 14.71
N ARG A 44 5.14 -11.59 14.54
CA ARG A 44 6.21 -10.95 15.34
C ARG A 44 5.83 -9.57 15.88
N THR A 45 4.63 -9.07 15.60
CA THR A 45 4.15 -7.79 16.10
C THR A 45 2.64 -7.84 16.32
N ASN A 46 2.15 -7.00 17.24
CA ASN A 46 0.73 -6.77 17.45
C ASN A 46 0.16 -5.70 16.51
N ILE A 47 1.01 -5.01 15.75
CA ILE A 47 0.57 -4.02 14.77
C ILE A 47 -0.22 -4.75 13.67
N PRO A 48 -1.49 -4.38 13.44
CA PRO A 48 -2.28 -4.91 12.33
C PRO A 48 -1.55 -4.77 11.00
N VAL A 49 -1.68 -5.79 10.15
CA VAL A 49 -1.08 -5.80 8.81
C VAL A 49 -2.17 -6.08 7.79
N VAL A 50 -2.33 -5.22 6.79
CA VAL A 50 -3.32 -5.37 5.71
C VAL A 50 -2.60 -5.52 4.37
N LEU A 51 -3.09 -6.43 3.54
CA LEU A 51 -2.68 -6.55 2.14
C LEU A 51 -3.65 -5.73 1.31
N VAL A 52 -3.12 -4.82 0.50
CA VAL A 52 -3.91 -3.99 -0.40
C VAL A 52 -3.56 -4.41 -1.83
N ASP A 53 -4.58 -4.74 -2.60
CA ASP A 53 -4.42 -5.08 -4.01
C ASP A 53 -4.08 -3.82 -4.81
N GLU A 54 -2.98 -3.89 -5.56
CA GLU A 54 -2.58 -2.85 -6.50
C GLU A 54 -3.51 -2.82 -7.74
N PHE A 55 -4.29 -3.89 -7.94
CA PHE A 55 -5.22 -4.09 -9.05
C PHE A 55 -6.62 -3.52 -8.74
N GLY A 56 -6.70 -2.20 -8.60
CA GLY A 56 -7.97 -1.53 -8.29
C GLY A 56 -8.10 -0.11 -8.82
N THR A 57 -7.27 0.28 -9.79
CA THR A 57 -7.29 1.62 -10.39
C THR A 57 -8.12 1.67 -11.68
N THR A 58 -9.32 1.08 -11.64
CA THR A 58 -10.33 1.25 -12.70
C THR A 58 -10.68 2.73 -12.81
N GLN A 59 -10.54 3.32 -14.00
CA GLN A 59 -10.94 4.66 -14.50
C GLN A 59 -10.93 5.88 -13.53
N THR A 60 -11.54 5.77 -12.36
CA THR A 60 -11.62 6.75 -11.25
C THR A 60 -10.24 7.18 -10.72
N ALA A 61 -9.28 6.27 -10.60
CA ALA A 61 -7.93 6.59 -10.13
C ALA A 61 -7.16 7.52 -11.09
N LEU A 62 -7.39 7.40 -12.41
CA LEU A 62 -6.82 8.31 -13.41
C LEU A 62 -7.47 9.71 -13.34
N THR A 63 -8.76 9.77 -12.98
CA THR A 63 -9.49 11.04 -12.83
C THR A 63 -9.08 11.78 -11.56
N ILE A 64 -8.86 11.06 -10.45
CA ILE A 64 -8.34 11.62 -9.18
C ILE A 64 -6.91 12.13 -9.38
N ARG A 65 -6.06 11.40 -10.12
CA ARG A 65 -4.69 11.82 -10.47
C ARG A 65 -4.63 13.16 -11.24
N LYS A 66 -5.70 13.49 -11.99
CA LYS A 66 -5.86 14.80 -12.67
C LYS A 66 -6.40 15.90 -11.75
N LYS A 67 -7.24 15.57 -10.77
CA LYS A 67 -7.83 16.54 -9.82
C LYS A 67 -6.89 16.88 -8.66
N MET A 68 -6.02 15.96 -8.29
CA MET A 68 -5.06 16.09 -7.19
C MET A 68 -3.79 16.81 -7.67
N GLY A 69 -3.88 18.13 -7.84
CA GLY A 69 -2.79 19.05 -8.23
C GLY A 69 -1.60 19.11 -7.26
N VAL A 70 -1.18 17.99 -6.70
CA VAL A 70 0.03 17.85 -5.90
C VAL A 70 1.19 17.74 -6.86
N LYS A 71 1.99 18.82 -6.94
CA LYS A 71 3.27 18.80 -7.65
C LYS A 71 4.11 17.65 -7.11
N ILE A 72 4.23 16.58 -7.89
CA ILE A 72 5.20 15.49 -7.69
C ILE A 72 6.59 16.12 -7.86
N LYS A 73 7.08 16.77 -6.81
CA LYS A 73 8.36 17.45 -6.81
C LYS A 73 9.44 16.37 -6.69
N LYS A 74 9.97 15.97 -7.85
CA LYS A 74 11.35 15.53 -8.07
C LYS A 74 11.86 14.51 -7.04
N ILE A 75 11.40 13.25 -7.13
CA ILE A 75 12.03 12.14 -6.41
C ILE A 75 12.30 11.02 -7.41
N THR A 76 13.41 11.16 -8.13
CA THR A 76 13.86 10.26 -9.20
C THR A 76 14.78 9.15 -8.69
N HIS A 77 14.82 8.86 -7.39
CA HIS A 77 15.82 7.94 -6.81
C HIS A 77 15.27 6.66 -6.18
N ASN A 78 13.95 6.46 -6.07
CA ASN A 78 13.44 5.18 -5.58
C ASN A 78 11.99 4.92 -6.04
N LEU A 79 11.84 4.17 -7.13
CA LEU A 79 10.52 3.79 -7.68
C LEU A 79 9.67 3.05 -6.64
N ASP A 80 10.31 2.26 -5.78
CA ASP A 80 9.64 1.49 -4.71
C ASP A 80 9.06 2.41 -3.62
N ALA A 81 9.77 3.47 -3.24
CA ALA A 81 9.26 4.44 -2.27
C ALA A 81 8.07 5.21 -2.84
N LEU A 82 8.10 5.55 -4.13
CA LEU A 82 6.97 6.20 -4.79
C LEU A 82 5.75 5.28 -4.82
N ALA A 83 5.93 3.99 -5.16
CA ALA A 83 4.86 3.01 -5.14
C ALA A 83 4.23 2.89 -3.74
N ALA A 84 5.04 2.84 -2.69
CA ALA A 84 4.55 2.78 -1.31
C ALA A 84 3.72 4.02 -0.91
N VAL A 85 4.16 5.23 -1.32
CA VAL A 85 3.41 6.47 -1.06
C VAL A 85 2.07 6.46 -1.78
N VAL A 86 2.05 6.08 -3.06
CA VAL A 86 0.80 6.02 -3.86
C VAL A 86 -0.18 5.00 -3.28
N LEU A 87 0.32 3.83 -2.84
CA LEU A 87 -0.49 2.80 -2.20
C LEU A 87 -1.14 3.31 -0.90
N LEU A 88 -0.33 3.92 -0.01
CA LEU A 88 -0.82 4.47 1.25
C LEU A 88 -1.90 5.54 1.02
N GLN A 89 -1.64 6.43 0.05
CA GLN A 89 -2.58 7.48 -0.32
C GLN A 89 -3.92 6.89 -0.82
N SER A 90 -3.86 5.92 -1.73
CA SER A 90 -5.06 5.25 -2.25
C SER A 90 -5.87 4.56 -1.15
N TYR A 91 -5.20 3.97 -0.16
CA TYR A 91 -5.86 3.31 0.97
C TYR A 91 -6.59 4.31 1.87
N ILE A 92 -5.95 5.45 2.21
CA ILE A 92 -6.57 6.50 3.02
C ILE A 92 -7.79 7.10 2.30
N GLU A 93 -7.66 7.38 1.00
CA GLU A 93 -8.76 7.90 0.17
C GLU A 93 -9.95 6.94 0.13
N ASN A 94 -9.69 5.63 0.01
CA ASN A 94 -10.74 4.61 0.03
C ASN A 94 -11.51 4.59 1.36
N ILE A 95 -10.80 4.62 2.50
CA ILE A 95 -11.43 4.68 3.83
C ILE A 95 -12.28 5.95 3.97
N LEU A 96 -11.75 7.11 3.56
CA LEU A 96 -12.49 8.37 3.66
C LEU A 96 -13.76 8.34 2.82
N SER A 97 -13.73 7.76 1.62
CA SER A 97 -14.93 7.64 0.78
C SER A 97 -16.01 6.74 1.39
N LEU A 98 -15.64 5.68 2.11
CA LEU A 98 -16.57 4.76 2.77
C LEU A 98 -17.25 5.36 4.01
N ASN A 99 -16.65 6.36 4.64
CA ASN A 99 -17.19 7.02 5.84
C ASN A 99 -18.13 8.20 5.52
N HIS A 100 -18.33 8.52 4.24
CA HIS A 100 -19.16 9.63 3.77
C HIS A 100 -20.53 9.19 3.20
N GLU A 101 -20.90 7.92 3.37
CA GLU A 101 -22.24 7.36 3.12
C GLU A 101 -22.95 7.03 4.44
#